data_AF-A0A2N2ZBX8-F1
#
_entry.id   AF-A0A2N2ZBX8-F1
#
_cell.length_a   1.000
_cell.length_b   1.000
_cell.length_c   1.000
_cell.angle_alpha   90.00
_cell.angle_beta   90.00
_cell.angle_gamma   90.00
#
_symmetry.space_group_name_H-M   'P 1'
#
loop_
_entity.id
_entity.type
_entity.pdbx_description
1 polymer ?
#
loop_
_entity_poly.entity_id
_entity_poly.type
_entity_poly.pdbx_seq_one_letter_code
_entity_poly.pdbx_strand_id
1 'polypeptide(L)'
;MGWFVLGLSQESESQTETQNEPQTIDNQFEEVYKKSGNYNDEKGQTYEVARKVWLLELQRNVADTLSKFKSERQQQFAEINAQKQQIDSLTAYRDQLLQQLEETKKIKDNIGFMGFLDMHKNFYRFVMWFIIIVLLGLFLLFYYKFKQSNIITEYSKNALTDLEEEYTTHRQKALEREQRAMRKLQDEINKNKYKNTK
;
A
#
# COMPACT_ATOMS: atom_id res chain seq x y z
N MET A 1 22.86 10.09 -51.84
CA MET A 1 22.63 11.20 -52.79
C MET A 1 22.39 10.61 -54.17
N GLY A 2 21.13 10.66 -54.62
CA GLY A 2 20.73 10.54 -56.02
C GLY A 2 20.59 9.15 -56.62
N TRP A 3 19.39 8.57 -56.56
CA TRP A 3 18.84 7.72 -57.65
C TRP A 3 17.39 8.16 -57.88
N PHE A 4 17.18 8.93 -58.96
CA PHE A 4 15.88 9.35 -59.47
C PHE A 4 15.16 8.13 -60.06
N VAL A 5 13.92 7.88 -59.61
CA VAL A 5 13.03 6.87 -60.20
C VAL A 5 12.23 7.56 -61.30
N LEU A 6 12.38 7.08 -62.54
CA LEU A 6 11.56 7.45 -63.69
C LEU A 6 10.14 6.89 -63.49
N GLY A 7 9.14 7.77 -63.58
CA GLY A 7 7.74 7.38 -63.67
C GLY A 7 7.38 6.86 -65.06
N LEU A 8 6.63 5.76 -65.11
CA LEU A 8 5.86 5.33 -66.26
C LEU A 8 4.38 5.44 -65.87
N SER A 9 3.68 6.36 -66.52
CA SER A 9 2.23 6.55 -66.42
C SER A 9 1.54 5.49 -67.28
N GLN A 10 0.63 4.73 -66.71
CA GLN A 10 -0.27 3.82 -67.43
C GLN A 10 -1.66 4.45 -67.48
N GLU A 11 -2.14 4.68 -68.70
CA GLU A 11 -3.50 5.12 -69.06
C GLU A 11 -4.53 4.10 -68.56
N SER A 12 -5.56 4.54 -67.85
CA SER A 12 -6.69 3.70 -67.41
C SER A 12 -7.90 3.92 -68.32
N GLU A 13 -8.30 2.88 -69.06
CA GLU A 13 -9.58 2.81 -69.77
C GLU A 13 -10.74 2.63 -68.77
N SER A 14 -11.76 3.48 -68.86
CA SER A 14 -13.01 3.41 -68.09
C SER A 14 -13.86 2.21 -68.51
N GLN A 15 -14.18 1.34 -67.54
CA GLN A 15 -15.28 0.38 -67.67
C GLN A 15 -16.59 1.00 -67.16
N THR A 16 -17.63 0.90 -67.98
CA THR A 16 -19.02 1.31 -67.70
C THR A 16 -19.60 0.43 -66.59
N GLU A 17 -19.82 1.02 -65.40
CA GLU A 17 -20.55 0.40 -64.31
C GLU A 17 -22.04 0.29 -64.66
N THR A 18 -22.54 -0.94 -64.81
CA THR A 18 -23.98 -1.20 -64.71
C THR A 18 -24.33 -1.10 -63.23
N GLN A 19 -25.05 -0.05 -62.86
CA GLN A 19 -25.60 0.17 -61.53
C GLN A 19 -26.47 -1.03 -61.14
N ASN A 20 -25.89 -1.98 -60.40
CA ASN A 20 -26.64 -3.05 -59.76
C ASN A 20 -27.38 -2.44 -58.58
N GLU A 21 -28.67 -2.17 -58.75
CA GLU A 21 -29.54 -1.88 -57.62
C GLU A 21 -29.35 -2.96 -56.54
N PRO A 22 -29.26 -2.58 -55.26
CA PRO A 22 -29.06 -3.55 -54.19
C PRO A 22 -30.18 -4.59 -54.24
N GLN A 23 -29.84 -5.88 -54.20
CA GLN A 23 -30.82 -6.98 -54.21
C GLN A 23 -31.56 -7.08 -52.86
N THR A 24 -32.19 -6.00 -52.42
CA THR A 24 -33.08 -6.01 -51.26
C THR A 24 -34.33 -6.82 -51.59
N ILE A 25 -34.95 -7.40 -50.57
CA ILE A 25 -36.25 -8.08 -50.72
C ILE A 25 -37.27 -7.13 -51.37
N ASP A 26 -37.27 -5.86 -50.96
CA ASP A 26 -38.15 -4.82 -51.49
C ASP A 26 -37.95 -4.63 -53.00
N ASN A 27 -36.70 -4.54 -53.46
CA ASN A 27 -36.37 -4.42 -54.88
C ASN A 27 -36.75 -5.69 -55.66
N GLN A 28 -36.68 -6.88 -55.05
CA GLN A 28 -37.15 -8.13 -55.66
C GLN A 28 -38.67 -8.18 -55.78
N PHE A 29 -39.41 -7.65 -54.80
CA PHE A 29 -40.87 -7.50 -54.90
C PHE A 29 -41.26 -6.51 -56.01
N GLU A 30 -40.57 -5.38 -56.08
CA GLU A 30 -40.83 -4.36 -57.11
C GLU A 30 -40.48 -4.86 -58.52
N GLU A 31 -39.42 -5.67 -58.67
CA GLU A 31 -39.12 -6.33 -59.94
C GLU A 31 -40.23 -7.28 -60.40
N VAL A 32 -40.79 -8.08 -59.48
CA VAL A 32 -41.89 -9.00 -59.82
C VAL A 32 -43.13 -8.22 -60.26
N TYR A 33 -43.41 -7.08 -59.63
CA TYR A 33 -44.51 -6.18 -59.98
C TYR A 33 -44.28 -5.45 -61.32
N LYS A 34 -43.04 -5.04 -61.63
CA LYS A 34 -42.70 -4.42 -62.92
C LYS A 34 -42.74 -5.42 -64.08
N LYS A 35 -42.40 -6.69 -63.81
CA LYS A 35 -42.35 -7.76 -64.82
C LYS A 35 -43.70 -8.48 -64.99
N SER A 36 -44.65 -8.31 -64.08
CA SER A 36 -45.98 -8.89 -64.20
C SER A 36 -46.77 -8.24 -65.33
N GLY A 37 -47.66 -9.02 -65.95
CA GLY A 37 -48.52 -8.55 -67.03
C GLY A 37 -49.88 -8.11 -66.51
N ASN A 38 -50.46 -7.07 -67.08
CA ASN A 38 -51.81 -6.63 -66.72
C ASN A 38 -52.89 -7.51 -67.37
N TYR A 39 -53.85 -7.97 -66.57
CA TYR A 39 -55.05 -8.70 -67.01
C TYR A 39 -56.29 -8.04 -66.42
N ASN A 40 -57.27 -7.69 -67.26
CA ASN A 40 -58.53 -7.11 -66.81
C ASN A 40 -59.65 -8.12 -66.95
N ASP A 41 -60.39 -8.37 -65.86
CA ASP A 41 -61.61 -9.19 -65.89
C ASP A 41 -62.77 -8.41 -66.51
N GLU A 42 -63.81 -9.11 -66.96
CA GLU A 42 -65.02 -8.57 -67.60
C GLU A 42 -65.77 -7.56 -66.71
N LYS A 43 -65.51 -7.61 -65.39
CA LYS A 43 -66.04 -6.68 -64.38
C LYS A 43 -65.18 -5.42 -64.16
N GLY A 44 -64.13 -5.23 -64.96
CA GLY A 44 -63.25 -4.06 -64.90
C GLY A 44 -62.20 -4.11 -63.77
N GLN A 45 -61.92 -5.28 -63.20
CA GLN A 45 -60.87 -5.45 -62.19
C GLN A 45 -59.53 -5.78 -62.85
N THR A 46 -58.49 -5.02 -62.51
CA THR A 46 -57.10 -5.21 -62.93
C THR A 46 -56.39 -6.22 -62.03
N TYR A 47 -55.78 -7.23 -62.63
CA TYR A 47 -54.95 -8.24 -61.99
C TYR A 47 -53.55 -8.22 -62.59
N GLU A 48 -52.54 -8.34 -61.74
CA GLU A 48 -51.16 -8.51 -62.16
C GLU A 48 -50.83 -10.01 -62.29
N VAL A 49 -50.52 -10.45 -63.50
CA VAL A 49 -50.19 -11.84 -63.84
C VAL A 49 -48.67 -12.00 -63.77
N ALA A 50 -48.19 -12.52 -62.66
CA ALA A 50 -46.79 -12.90 -62.48
C ALA A 50 -46.54 -14.35 -62.90
N ARG A 51 -45.38 -14.63 -63.51
CA ARG A 51 -44.95 -16.01 -63.78
C ARG A 51 -44.72 -16.74 -62.47
N LYS A 52 -45.23 -17.97 -62.37
CA LYS A 52 -45.06 -18.83 -61.18
C LYS A 52 -43.59 -18.98 -60.75
N VAL A 53 -42.66 -19.03 -61.71
CA VAL A 53 -41.21 -19.14 -61.44
C VAL A 53 -40.70 -17.95 -60.62
N TRP A 54 -41.10 -16.71 -60.95
CA TRP A 54 -40.66 -15.51 -60.25
C TRP A 54 -41.21 -15.43 -58.83
N LEU A 55 -42.47 -15.82 -58.64
CA LEU A 55 -43.07 -15.89 -57.30
C LEU A 55 -42.40 -16.95 -56.41
N LEU A 56 -42.04 -18.11 -56.97
CA LEU A 56 -41.31 -19.16 -56.25
C LEU A 56 -39.90 -18.73 -55.89
N GLU A 57 -39.22 -18.01 -56.78
CA GLU A 57 -37.88 -17.47 -56.52
C GLU A 57 -37.90 -16.41 -55.43
N LEU A 58 -38.84 -15.47 -55.49
CA LEU A 58 -39.06 -14.48 -54.43
C LEU A 58 -39.36 -15.15 -53.08
N GLN A 59 -40.24 -16.15 -53.07
CA GLN A 59 -40.55 -16.92 -51.85
C GLN A 59 -39.29 -17.59 -51.28
N ARG A 60 -38.45 -18.18 -52.14
CA ARG A 60 -37.20 -18.81 -51.72
C ARG A 60 -36.23 -17.79 -51.11
N ASN A 61 -36.06 -16.63 -51.75
CA ASN A 61 -35.13 -15.61 -51.29
C ASN A 61 -35.58 -14.96 -49.98
N VAL A 62 -36.89 -14.72 -49.81
CA VAL A 62 -37.48 -14.26 -48.54
C VAL A 62 -37.27 -15.30 -47.43
N ALA A 63 -37.53 -16.58 -47.72
CA ALA A 63 -37.34 -17.66 -46.74
C ALA A 63 -35.87 -17.81 -46.34
N ASP A 64 -34.95 -17.72 -47.30
CA ASP A 64 -33.50 -17.80 -47.05
C ASP A 64 -33.04 -16.62 -46.17
N THR A 65 -33.46 -15.40 -46.50
CA THR A 65 -33.14 -14.20 -45.72
C THR A 65 -33.69 -14.30 -44.30
N LEU A 66 -34.92 -14.75 -44.13
CA LEU A 66 -35.52 -14.95 -42.80
C LEU A 66 -34.76 -16.02 -42.00
N SER A 67 -34.33 -17.09 -42.65
CA SER A 67 -33.55 -18.15 -42.02
C SER A 67 -32.17 -17.64 -41.57
N LYS A 68 -31.52 -16.81 -42.40
CA LYS A 68 -30.24 -16.16 -42.08
C LYS A 68 -30.39 -15.22 -40.88
N PHE A 69 -31.40 -14.34 -40.87
CA PHE A 69 -31.69 -13.47 -39.72
C PHE A 69 -31.97 -14.25 -38.44
N LYS A 70 -32.68 -15.39 -38.54
CA LYS A 70 -32.92 -16.26 -37.37
C LYS A 70 -31.62 -16.87 -36.85
N SER A 71 -30.75 -17.33 -37.74
CA SER A 71 -29.44 -17.88 -37.40
C SER A 71 -28.52 -16.84 -36.77
N GLU A 72 -28.41 -15.65 -37.37
CA GLU A 72 -27.62 -14.53 -36.84
C GLU A 72 -28.11 -14.11 -35.45
N ARG A 73 -29.43 -14.02 -35.25
CA ARG A 73 -30.01 -13.73 -33.94
C ARG A 73 -29.65 -14.81 -32.91
N GLN A 74 -29.69 -16.07 -33.30
CA GLN A 74 -29.31 -17.18 -32.41
C GLN A 74 -27.82 -17.12 -32.04
N GLN A 75 -26.95 -16.78 -32.98
CA GLN A 75 -25.52 -16.56 -32.74
C GLN A 75 -25.29 -15.38 -31.80
N GLN A 76 -25.94 -14.23 -32.05
CA GLN A 76 -25.87 -13.05 -31.17
C GLN A 76 -26.35 -13.37 -29.75
N PHE A 77 -27.45 -14.11 -29.58
CA PHE A 77 -27.89 -14.56 -28.25
C PHE A 77 -26.87 -15.48 -27.56
N ALA A 78 -26.21 -16.36 -28.31
CA ALA A 78 -25.15 -17.21 -27.78
C ALA A 78 -23.94 -16.38 -27.32
N GLU A 79 -23.52 -15.40 -28.11
CA GLU A 79 -22.43 -14.47 -27.76
C GLU A 79 -22.78 -13.62 -26.54
N ILE A 80 -24.00 -13.06 -26.47
CA ILE A 80 -24.49 -12.30 -25.31
C ILE A 80 -24.47 -13.16 -24.05
N ASN A 81 -24.90 -14.42 -24.13
CA ASN A 81 -24.86 -15.33 -23.00
C ASN A 81 -23.42 -15.64 -22.56
N ALA A 82 -22.51 -15.84 -23.51
CA ALA A 82 -21.08 -16.05 -23.21
C ALA A 82 -20.45 -14.81 -22.55
N GLN A 83 -20.74 -13.61 -23.06
CA GLN A 83 -20.29 -12.35 -22.46
C GLN A 83 -20.85 -12.16 -21.05
N LYS A 84 -22.13 -12.49 -20.83
CA LYS A 84 -22.74 -12.43 -19.49
C LYS A 84 -22.04 -13.37 -18.50
N GLN A 85 -21.73 -14.60 -18.90
CA GLN A 85 -20.96 -15.54 -18.07
C GLN A 85 -19.55 -15.01 -17.75
N GLN A 86 -18.89 -14.35 -18.71
CA GLN A 86 -17.61 -13.70 -18.45
C GLN A 86 -17.74 -12.53 -17.47
N ILE A 87 -18.76 -11.69 -17.61
CA ILE A 87 -19.01 -10.57 -16.68
C ILE A 87 -19.30 -11.09 -15.28
N ASP A 88 -20.12 -12.13 -15.14
CA ASP A 88 -20.44 -12.74 -13.86
C ASP A 88 -19.18 -13.32 -13.19
N SER A 89 -18.32 -14.01 -13.96
CA SER A 89 -17.06 -14.56 -13.44
C SER A 89 -16.04 -13.48 -13.07
N LEU A 90 -15.89 -12.42 -13.87
CA LEU A 90 -15.04 -11.28 -13.53
C LEU A 90 -15.55 -10.54 -12.29
N THR A 91 -16.87 -10.40 -12.14
CA THR A 91 -17.48 -9.76 -10.97
C THR A 91 -17.24 -10.61 -9.72
N ALA A 92 -17.45 -11.92 -9.80
CA ALA A 92 -17.14 -12.84 -8.71
C ALA A 92 -15.65 -12.79 -8.32
N TYR A 93 -14.75 -12.79 -9.30
CA TYR A 93 -13.31 -12.68 -9.06
C TYR A 93 -12.94 -11.34 -8.41
N ARG A 94 -13.54 -10.23 -8.87
CA ARG A 94 -13.36 -8.92 -8.27
C ARG A 94 -13.80 -8.91 -6.80
N ASP A 95 -14.96 -9.47 -6.50
CA ASP A 95 -15.49 -9.52 -5.14
C ASP A 95 -14.60 -10.38 -4.22
N GLN A 96 -14.13 -11.53 -4.72
CA GLN A 96 -13.13 -12.34 -4.02
C GLN A 96 -11.84 -11.57 -3.76
N LEU A 97 -11.34 -10.81 -4.74
CA LEU A 97 -10.11 -10.04 -4.59
C LEU A 97 -10.28 -8.89 -3.58
N LEU A 98 -11.46 -8.24 -3.55
CA LEU A 98 -11.79 -7.23 -2.56
C LEU A 98 -11.86 -7.82 -1.15
N GLN A 99 -12.47 -9.00 -0.99
CA GLN A 99 -12.48 -9.73 0.28
C GLN A 99 -11.05 -10.09 0.73
N GLN A 100 -10.23 -10.65 -0.17
CA GLN A 100 -8.82 -10.97 0.13
C GLN A 100 -8.01 -9.72 0.48
N LEU A 101 -8.24 -8.59 -0.19
CA LEU A 101 -7.58 -7.32 0.15
C LEU A 101 -8.02 -6.82 1.53
N GLU A 102 -9.31 -6.93 1.86
CA GLU A 102 -9.81 -6.53 3.18
C GLU A 102 -9.27 -7.44 4.28
N GLU A 103 -9.24 -8.76 4.07
CA GLU A 103 -8.63 -9.73 4.98
C GLU A 103 -7.12 -9.48 5.13
N THR A 104 -6.41 -9.28 4.03
CA THR A 104 -4.97 -8.98 4.06
C THR A 104 -4.71 -7.65 4.75
N LYS A 105 -5.56 -6.65 4.56
CA LYS A 105 -5.47 -5.37 5.27
C LYS A 105 -5.68 -5.56 6.77
N LYS A 106 -6.69 -6.34 7.17
CA LYS A 106 -6.93 -6.71 8.57
C LYS A 106 -5.71 -7.43 9.16
N ILE A 107 -5.17 -8.45 8.48
CA ILE A 107 -3.97 -9.19 8.95
C ILE A 107 -2.72 -8.30 8.98
N LYS A 108 -2.54 -7.41 7.99
CA LYS A 108 -1.35 -6.54 7.89
C LYS A 108 -1.38 -5.40 8.91
N ASP A 109 -2.57 -4.87 9.19
CA ASP A 109 -2.76 -3.87 10.24
C ASP A 109 -2.77 -4.54 11.63
N ASN A 110 -3.03 -5.86 11.71
CA ASN A 110 -2.94 -6.68 12.91
C ASN A 110 -1.64 -7.51 12.93
N ILE A 111 -0.49 -6.85 13.11
CA ILE A 111 0.72 -7.58 13.50
C ILE A 111 0.52 -8.01 14.96
N GLY A 112 0.02 -9.22 15.16
CA GLY A 112 -0.26 -9.78 16.48
C GLY A 112 1.00 -9.87 17.33
N PHE A 113 1.18 -8.94 18.26
CA PHE A 113 2.13 -9.10 19.36
C PHE A 113 1.36 -9.71 20.53
N MET A 114 1.60 -11.00 20.82
CA MET A 114 0.96 -11.75 21.91
C MET A 114 -0.58 -11.85 21.84
N GLY A 115 -1.16 -12.11 20.67
CA GLY A 115 -2.51 -12.71 20.53
C GLY A 115 -3.72 -11.96 21.10
N PHE A 116 -3.56 -10.77 21.71
CA PHE A 116 -4.63 -10.09 22.44
C PHE A 116 -4.84 -8.62 22.07
N LEU A 117 -3.97 -8.02 21.26
CA LEU A 117 -4.09 -6.60 20.88
C LEU A 117 -3.77 -6.39 19.40
N ASP A 118 -4.82 -6.03 18.64
CA ASP A 118 -4.73 -5.56 17.27
C ASP A 118 -4.06 -4.18 17.24
N MET A 119 -2.73 -4.16 17.09
CA MET A 119 -1.97 -2.91 17.11
C MET A 119 -1.65 -2.40 15.71
N HIS A 120 -2.35 -1.33 15.32
CA HIS A 120 -2.07 -0.54 14.12
C HIS A 120 -0.58 -0.17 14.03
N LYS A 121 -0.01 -0.17 12.82
CA LYS A 121 1.43 0.08 12.55
C LYS A 121 2.00 1.35 13.23
N ASN A 122 1.17 2.37 13.40
CA ASN A 122 1.54 3.60 14.11
C ASN A 122 1.64 3.41 15.63
N PHE A 123 0.78 2.58 16.22
CA PHE A 123 0.79 2.31 17.65
C PHE A 123 2.06 1.53 18.05
N TYR A 124 2.48 0.54 17.23
CA TYR A 124 3.76 -0.14 17.46
C TYR A 124 4.95 0.83 17.45
N ARG A 125 5.02 1.72 16.45
CA ARG A 125 6.08 2.73 16.38
C ARG A 125 6.04 3.66 17.59
N PHE A 126 4.85 4.08 18.01
CA PHE A 126 4.67 4.90 19.21
C PHE A 126 5.17 4.18 20.46
N VAL A 127 4.76 2.92 20.70
CA VAL A 127 5.18 2.14 21.88
C VAL A 127 6.69 1.89 21.87
N MET A 128 7.29 1.54 20.73
CA MET A 128 8.73 1.37 20.62
C MET A 128 9.51 2.63 20.99
N TRP A 129 9.13 3.78 20.42
CA TRP A 129 9.77 5.05 20.75
C TRP A 129 9.49 5.49 22.18
N PHE A 130 8.29 5.22 22.71
CA PHE A 130 7.95 5.45 24.10
C PHE A 130 8.87 4.68 25.04
N ILE A 131 9.10 3.38 24.78
CA ILE A 131 10.02 2.56 25.58
C ILE A 131 11.45 3.07 25.51
N ILE A 132 11.90 3.51 24.34
CA ILE A 132 13.23 4.11 24.16
C ILE A 132 13.36 5.39 25.00
N ILE A 133 12.37 6.29 24.93
CA ILE A 133 12.36 7.56 25.67
C ILE A 133 12.35 7.31 27.18
N VAL A 134 11.50 6.40 27.66
CA VAL A 134 11.43 6.05 29.09
C VAL A 134 12.77 5.50 29.57
N LEU A 135 13.37 4.57 28.82
CA LEU A 135 14.63 3.96 29.20
C LEU A 135 15.78 4.98 29.21
N LEU A 136 15.80 5.89 28.24
CA LEU A 136 16.78 6.97 28.14
C LEU A 136 16.61 7.98 29.30
N GLY A 137 15.36 8.30 29.66
CA GLY A 137 15.06 9.12 30.84
C GLY A 137 15.53 8.49 32.15
N LEU A 138 15.28 7.19 32.33
CA LEU A 138 15.72 6.44 33.51
C LEU A 138 17.25 6.35 33.58
N PHE A 139 17.91 6.14 32.45
CA PHE A 139 19.37 6.15 32.34
C PHE A 139 19.97 7.51 32.73
N LEU A 140 19.40 8.62 32.23
CA LEU A 140 19.85 9.96 32.59
C LEU A 140 19.62 10.26 34.08
N LEU A 141 18.51 9.81 34.65
CA LEU A 141 18.22 9.92 36.08
C LEU A 141 19.30 9.18 36.90
N PHE A 142 19.57 7.92 36.57
CA PHE A 142 20.62 7.15 37.22
C PHE A 142 22.00 7.78 37.08
N TYR A 143 22.35 8.27 35.89
CA TYR A 143 23.61 8.96 35.67
C TYR A 143 23.73 10.20 36.57
N TYR A 144 22.69 11.03 36.65
CA TYR A 144 22.68 12.21 37.50
C TYR A 144 22.81 11.85 38.99
N LYS A 145 22.03 10.87 39.46
CA LYS A 145 22.08 10.40 40.86
C LYS A 145 23.43 9.79 41.20
N PHE A 146 24.02 9.01 40.29
CA PHE A 146 25.33 8.41 40.46
C PHE A 146 26.42 9.48 40.60
N LYS A 147 26.41 10.51 39.73
CA LYS A 147 27.35 11.63 39.82
C LYS A 147 27.21 12.39 41.14
N GLN A 148 25.99 12.70 41.55
CA GLN A 148 25.75 13.40 42.82
C GLN A 148 26.21 12.57 44.02
N SER A 149 25.94 11.26 44.02
CA SER A 149 26.38 10.35 45.07
C SER A 149 27.90 10.24 45.14
N ASN A 150 28.58 10.24 43.99
CA ASN A 150 30.04 10.16 43.95
C ASN A 150 30.69 11.42 44.53
N ILE A 151 30.15 12.61 44.21
CA ILE A 151 30.64 13.88 44.76
C ILE A 151 30.48 13.93 46.29
N ILE A 152 29.32 13.50 46.81
CA ILE A 152 29.07 13.47 48.25
C ILE A 152 30.05 12.51 48.94
N THR A 153 30.27 11.33 48.34
CA THR A 153 31.18 10.32 48.91
C THR A 153 32.63 10.83 48.94
N GLU A 154 33.08 11.50 47.88
CA GLU A 154 34.40 12.11 47.82
C GLU A 154 34.56 13.22 48.87
N TYR A 155 33.56 14.09 49.00
CA TYR A 155 33.55 15.13 50.04
C TYR A 155 33.61 14.55 51.45
N SER A 156 32.79 13.53 51.75
CA SER A 156 32.80 12.87 53.05
C SER A 156 34.13 12.17 53.35
N LYS A 157 34.78 11.59 52.34
CA LYS A 157 36.10 10.96 52.49
C LYS A 157 37.19 11.99 52.77
N ASN A 158 37.16 13.14 52.08
CA ASN A 158 38.09 14.24 52.34
C ASN A 158 37.88 14.82 53.75
N ALA A 159 36.63 15.10 54.14
CA ALA A 159 36.31 15.59 55.48
C ALA A 159 36.74 14.62 56.59
N LEU A 160 36.65 13.31 56.36
CA LEU A 160 37.17 12.30 57.29
C LEU A 160 38.70 12.35 57.40
N THR A 161 39.38 12.53 56.26
CA THR A 161 40.84 12.63 56.20
C THR A 161 41.33 13.88 56.95
N ASP A 162 40.67 15.03 56.72
CA ASP A 162 40.95 16.28 57.41
C ASP A 162 40.73 16.15 58.92
N LEU A 163 39.66 15.48 59.35
CA LEU A 163 39.38 15.23 60.76
C LEU A 163 40.42 14.29 61.40
N GLU A 164 40.88 13.27 60.69
CA GLU A 164 41.91 12.36 61.17
C GLU A 164 43.26 13.09 61.32
N GLU A 165 43.61 13.97 60.38
CA GLU A 165 44.78 14.84 60.49
C GLU A 165 44.65 15.82 61.69
N GLU A 166 43.49 16.46 61.86
CA GLU A 166 43.25 17.33 63.01
C GLU A 166 43.32 16.56 64.33
N TYR A 167 42.74 15.36 64.39
CA TYR A 167 42.76 14.51 65.58
C TYR A 167 44.19 14.06 65.93
N THR A 168 44.97 13.63 64.94
CA THR A 168 46.37 13.21 65.14
C THR A 168 47.24 14.37 65.60
N THR A 169 47.08 15.56 65.00
CA THR A 169 47.80 16.77 65.43
C THR A 169 47.38 17.23 66.84
N HIS A 170 46.09 17.14 67.18
CA HIS A 170 45.60 17.41 68.54
C HIS A 170 46.19 16.42 69.55
N ARG A 171 46.21 15.13 69.22
CA ARG A 171 46.79 14.06 70.05
C ARG A 171 48.28 14.28 70.27
N GLN A 172 49.03 14.62 69.22
CA GLN A 172 50.46 14.94 69.33
C GLN A 172 50.70 16.15 70.25
N LYS A 173 49.94 17.24 70.06
CA LYS A 173 50.03 18.43 70.92
C LYS A 173 49.67 18.13 72.38
N ALA A 174 48.66 17.30 72.63
CA ALA A 174 48.28 16.88 73.98
C ALA A 174 49.41 16.08 74.65
N LEU A 175 49.99 15.10 73.95
CA LEU A 175 51.14 14.33 74.43
C LEU A 175 52.35 15.23 74.71
N GLU A 176 52.65 16.19 73.83
CA GLU A 176 53.73 17.14 74.06
C GLU A 176 53.49 17.99 75.33
N ARG A 177 52.26 18.42 75.59
CA ARG A 177 51.92 19.17 76.80
C ARG A 177 52.11 18.32 78.04
N GLU A 178 51.66 17.07 78.03
CA GLU A 178 51.87 16.14 79.13
C GLU A 178 53.36 15.86 79.36
N GLN A 179 54.12 15.58 78.31
CA GLN A 179 55.56 15.38 78.41
C GLN A 179 56.29 16.61 78.95
N ARG A 180 55.92 17.82 78.50
CA ARG A 180 56.49 19.07 79.01
C ARG A 180 56.10 19.30 80.49
N ALA A 181 54.87 18.99 80.88
CA ALA A 181 54.42 19.10 82.26
C ALA A 181 55.19 18.13 83.18
N MET A 182 55.36 16.87 82.75
CA MET A 182 56.15 15.88 83.48
C MET A 182 57.62 16.30 83.63
N ARG A 183 58.24 16.84 82.58
CA ARG A 183 59.62 17.38 82.66
C ARG A 183 59.72 18.53 83.67
N LYS A 184 58.80 19.49 83.61
CA LYS A 184 58.76 20.60 84.59
C LYS A 184 58.57 20.11 86.02
N LEU A 185 57.68 19.15 86.24
CA LEU A 185 57.45 18.57 87.57
C LEU A 185 58.70 17.83 88.09
N GLN A 186 59.40 17.12 87.22
CA GLN A 186 60.66 16.47 87.58
C GLN A 186 61.76 17.49 87.90
N ASP A 187 61.86 18.59 87.15
CA ASP A 187 62.77 19.71 87.43
C ASP A 187 62.46 20.37 88.78
N GLU A 188 61.17 20.56 89.10
CA GLU A 188 60.73 21.08 90.41
C GLU A 188 61.08 20.13 91.56
N ILE A 189 60.86 18.81 91.41
CA ILE A 189 61.25 17.80 92.40
C ILE A 189 62.78 17.80 92.60
N ASN A 190 63.55 17.81 91.51
CA ASN A 190 65.01 17.84 91.58
C ASN A 190 65.50 19.11 92.27
N LYS A 191 64.96 20.28 91.91
CA LYS A 191 65.29 21.55 92.55
C LYS A 191 64.98 21.57 94.06
N ASN A 192 63.86 20.98 94.48
CA ASN A 192 63.51 20.85 95.90
C ASN A 192 64.43 19.87 96.65
N LYS A 193 64.87 18.77 96.02
CA LYS A 193 65.90 17.88 96.59
C LYS A 193 67.22 18.60 96.85
N TYR A 194 67.72 19.38 95.89
CA TYR A 194 68.97 20.14 96.05
C TYR A 194 68.87 21.23 97.14
N LYS A 195 67.68 21.81 97.36
CA LYS A 195 67.43 22.77 98.44
C LYS A 195 67.43 22.15 99.84
N ASN A 196 67.02 20.89 99.99
CA ASN A 196 66.94 20.19 101.28
C ASN A 196 68.25 19.48 101.68
N THR A 197 69.31 19.57 100.89
CA THR A 197 70.65 19.00 101.17
C THR A 197 71.71 20.06 101.54
N LYS A 198 71.30 21.19 102.14
CA LYS A 198 72.20 22.22 102.68
C LYS A 198 71.87 22.52 104.13
#